data_AF-A0A5R1YUT6-F1
#
_entry.id   AF-A0A5R1YUT6-F1
#
_cell.length_a   1.000
_cell.length_b   1.000
_cell.length_c   1.000
_cell.angle_alpha   90.00
_cell.angle_beta   90.00
_cell.angle_gamma   90.00
#
_symmetry.space_group_name_H-M   'P 1'
#
loop_
_entity.id
_entity.type
_entity.pdbx_description
1 polymer ?
#
loop_
_entity_poly.entity_id
_entity_poly.type
_entity_poly.pdbx_seq_one_letter_code
_entity_poly.pdbx_strand_id
1 'polypeptide(L)' 'MMAASCYASSFLPNTEQEKSVNVSFAAPENLTISFDQVPGLMAGQKPAGMMIATLTDDSGSIKEYGARWI' A
#
# COMPACT_ATOMS: atom_id res chain seq x y z
N MET A 1 -33.85 -34.98 -28.73
CA MET A 1 -34.53 -36.05 -27.97
C MET A 1 -33.47 -36.99 -27.44
N MET A 2 -33.21 -36.96 -26.13
CA MET A 2 -32.63 -38.01 -25.26
C MET A 2 -32.79 -37.46 -23.83
N ALA A 3 -33.37 -38.26 -22.94
CA ALA A 3 -33.71 -37.89 -21.56
C ALA A 3 -32.79 -38.61 -20.57
N ALA A 4 -32.32 -37.91 -19.54
CA ALA A 4 -31.91 -38.46 -18.24
C ALA A 4 -31.52 -37.34 -17.25
N SER A 5 -31.71 -37.65 -15.95
CA SER A 5 -31.17 -37.03 -14.73
C SER A 5 -31.73 -35.71 -14.20
N CYS A 6 -32.66 -35.85 -13.24
CA CYS A 6 -32.55 -35.42 -11.85
C CYS A 6 -31.51 -34.31 -11.51
N TYR A 7 -32.00 -33.16 -11.05
CA TYR A 7 -31.26 -32.14 -10.26
C TYR A 7 -29.83 -31.80 -10.73
N ALA A 8 -29.63 -31.53 -12.01
CA ALA A 8 -28.55 -30.64 -12.41
C ALA A 8 -29.14 -29.23 -12.48
N SER A 9 -28.98 -28.43 -11.42
CA SER A 9 -29.29 -27.00 -11.48
C SER A 9 -28.48 -26.40 -12.62
N SER A 10 -29.13 -26.17 -13.77
CA SER A 10 -28.49 -25.56 -14.93
C SER A 10 -27.92 -24.21 -14.53
N PHE A 11 -26.64 -23.98 -14.81
CA PHE A 11 -26.06 -22.65 -14.69
C PHE A 11 -26.87 -21.68 -15.55
N LEU A 12 -27.23 -20.53 -14.99
CA LEU A 12 -27.94 -19.49 -15.72
C LEU A 12 -26.93 -18.81 -16.66
N PRO A 13 -27.11 -18.89 -17.99
CA PRO A 13 -26.21 -18.20 -18.91
C PRO A 13 -26.32 -16.68 -18.69
N ASN A 14 -25.20 -15.97 -18.83
CA ASN A 14 -25.07 -14.52 -18.59
C ASN A 14 -25.22 -14.05 -17.13
N THR A 15 -25.09 -14.95 -16.14
CA THR A 15 -24.99 -14.58 -14.70
C THR A 15 -23.60 -14.81 -14.12
N GLU A 16 -22.61 -15.09 -14.97
CA GLU A 16 -21.21 -15.16 -14.54
C GLU A 16 -20.72 -13.78 -14.08
N GLN A 17 -19.96 -13.76 -13.00
CA GLN A 17 -19.37 -12.55 -12.45
C GLN A 17 -17.87 -12.77 -12.30
N GLU A 18 -17.09 -11.96 -13.01
CA GLU A 18 -15.64 -11.95 -12.88
C GLU A 18 -15.23 -10.85 -11.89
N LYS A 19 -14.32 -11.19 -10.97
CA LYS A 19 -13.76 -10.23 -10.03
C LYS A 19 -12.25 -10.42 -9.93
N SER A 20 -11.53 -9.38 -10.29
CA SER A 20 -10.08 -9.34 -10.17
C SER A 20 -9.65 -8.95 -8.77
N VAL A 21 -8.54 -9.53 -8.32
CA VAL A 21 -7.86 -9.17 -7.08
C VAL A 21 -6.38 -8.96 -7.37
N ASN A 22 -5.73 -8.10 -6.59
CA ASN A 22 -4.28 -7.92 -6.67
C ASN A 22 -3.60 -8.69 -5.56
N VAL A 23 -2.50 -9.37 -5.89
CA VAL A 23 -1.63 -10.03 -4.92
C VAL A 23 -0.32 -9.27 -4.90
N SER A 24 0.10 -8.80 -3.74
CA SER A 24 1.34 -8.04 -3.57
C SER A 24 2.29 -8.79 -2.66
N PHE A 25 3.56 -8.84 -3.04
CA PHE A 25 4.64 -9.37 -2.22
C PHE A 25 5.51 -8.19 -1.77
N ALA A 26 5.57 -7.98 -0.46
CA ALA A 26 6.40 -6.94 0.14
C ALA A 26 7.69 -7.56 0.70
N ALA A 27 8.82 -6.94 0.37
CA ALA A 27 10.12 -7.20 0.94
C ALA A 27 10.65 -5.92 1.62
N PRO A 28 11.54 -6.03 2.62
CA PRO A 28 12.14 -4.86 3.27
C PRO A 28 12.78 -3.88 2.29
N GLU A 29 13.48 -4.38 1.26
CA GLU A 29 14.10 -3.54 0.22
C GLU A 29 13.11 -2.78 -0.68
N ASN A 30 11.82 -3.12 -0.65
CA ASN A 30 10.81 -2.42 -1.47
C ASN A 30 10.51 -1.00 -0.95
N LEU A 31 10.98 -0.63 0.25
CA LEU A 31 10.84 0.71 0.80
C LEU A 31 12.14 1.11 1.48
N THR A 32 12.84 2.07 0.89
CA THR A 32 14.03 2.66 1.50
C THR A 32 13.62 3.94 2.21
N ILE A 33 13.97 4.05 3.50
CA ILE A 33 13.70 5.23 4.32
C ILE A 33 15.02 5.86 4.73
N SER A 34 15.15 7.17 4.53
CA SER A 34 16.24 7.99 5.04
C SER A 34 15.71 9.03 6.01
N PHE A 35 16.42 9.24 7.12
CA PHE A 35 16.08 10.25 8.12
C PHE A 35 17.28 11.16 8.37
N ASP A 36 17.17 12.39 7.88
CA ASP A 36 18.24 13.37 7.91
C ASP A 36 17.88 14.53 8.83
N GLN A 37 18.83 14.91 9.68
CA GLN A 37 18.69 16.08 10.55
C GLN A 37 19.06 17.35 9.79
N VAL A 38 18.35 18.45 10.07
CA VAL A 38 18.72 19.76 9.51
C VAL A 38 19.99 20.26 10.20
N PRO A 39 21.10 20.49 9.46
CA PRO A 39 22.33 20.97 10.06
C PRO A 39 22.23 22.44 10.48
N GLY A 40 23.06 22.86 11.44
CA GLY A 40 23.20 24.27 11.82
C GLY A 40 22.05 24.83 12.68
N LEU A 41 21.22 23.97 13.27
CA LEU A 41 20.23 24.40 14.25
C LEU A 41 20.92 24.96 15.50
N MET A 42 20.65 26.22 15.81
CA MET A 42 21.15 26.90 17.02
C MET A 42 20.08 26.96 18.12
N ALA A 43 20.47 27.08 19.38
CA ALA A 43 19.53 27.29 20.49
C ALA A 43 18.83 28.67 20.44
N GLY A 44 17.79 28.87 21.27
CA GLY A 44 17.05 30.12 21.40
C GLY A 44 15.61 30.05 20.90
N GLN A 45 14.90 31.17 20.90
CA GLN A 45 13.52 31.23 20.44
C GLN A 45 13.45 30.93 18.93
N LYS A 46 12.62 29.95 18.56
CA LYS A 46 12.43 29.53 17.18
C LYS A 46 11.02 29.83 16.68
N PRO A 47 10.86 30.06 15.36
CA PRO A 47 9.54 30.17 14.77
C PRO A 47 8.78 28.84 14.91
N ALA A 48 7.46 28.93 15.07
CA ALA A 48 6.59 27.76 15.03
C ALA A 48 6.69 27.09 13.65
N GLY A 49 6.72 25.75 13.63
CA GLY A 49 6.84 24.99 12.39
C GLY A 49 8.25 24.96 11.78
N MET A 50 9.30 25.35 12.52
CA MET A 50 10.68 25.15 12.08
C MET A 50 10.93 23.66 11.81
N MET A 51 11.34 23.35 10.58
CA MET A 51 11.79 22.01 10.21
C MET A 51 13.11 21.69 10.92
N ILE A 52 13.19 20.52 11.54
CA ILE A 52 14.36 20.06 12.30
C ILE A 52 14.97 18.77 11.73
N ALA A 53 14.19 18.03 10.95
CA ALA A 53 14.61 16.82 10.27
C ALA A 53 13.67 16.56 9.09
N THR A 54 14.12 15.71 8.17
CA THR A 54 13.36 15.27 7.00
C THR A 54 13.37 13.75 6.98
N LEU A 55 12.17 13.17 6.81
CA LEU A 55 11.99 11.76 6.51
C LEU A 55 11.72 11.65 5.01
N THR A 56 12.58 10.93 4.30
CA THR A 56 12.46 10.72 2.86
C THR A 56 12.25 9.24 2.59
N ASP A 57 11.28 8.93 1.75
CA ASP A 57 11.05 7.60 1.22
C ASP A 57 11.49 7.49 -0.24
N ASP A 58 11.92 6.30 -0.61
CA ASP A 58 12.10 5.89 -2.00
C ASP A 58 11.52 4.48 -2.18
N SER A 59 10.61 4.33 -3.13
CA SER A 59 9.99 3.06 -3.46
C SER A 59 9.54 2.99 -4.91
N GLY A 60 9.94 1.91 -5.58
CA GLY A 60 9.45 1.57 -6.92
C GLY A 60 8.21 0.66 -6.93
N SER A 61 7.71 0.23 -5.77
CA SER A 61 6.68 -0.85 -5.68
C SER A 61 5.63 -0.62 -4.60
N ILE A 62 5.92 0.18 -3.58
CA ILE A 62 4.99 0.57 -2.52
C ILE A 62 4.50 1.98 -2.83
N LYS A 63 3.17 2.16 -2.82
CA LYS A 63 2.55 3.44 -3.15
C LYS A 63 2.43 4.38 -1.95
N GLU A 64 2.31 3.82 -0.76
CA GLU A 64 2.07 4.56 0.49
C GLU A 64 2.75 3.85 1.66
N TYR A 65 3.19 4.62 2.64
CA TYR A 65 3.81 4.11 3.88
C TYR A 65 3.22 4.81 5.11
N GLY A 66 3.25 4.09 6.24
CA GLY A 66 2.85 4.63 7.54
C GLY A 66 4.08 5.00 8.37
N ALA A 67 4.05 6.17 9.01
CA ALA A 67 5.07 6.61 9.96
C ALA A 67 4.45 6.90 11.33
N ARG A 68 5.05 6.39 12.40
CA ARG A 68 4.64 6.62 13.79
C ARG A 68 5.87 6.78 14.68
N TRP A 69 5.82 7.70 15.63
CA TRP A 69 6.86 7.84 16.65
C TRP A 69 6.90 6.59 17.56
N ILE A 70 8.09 6.29 18.12
CA ILE A 70 8.32 5.22 19.10
C ILE A 70 8.61 5.84 20.45
#